data_AF-A0A0B7BRG3-F1
#
_entry.id   AF-A0A0B7BRG3-F1
#
_cell.length_a   1.000
_cell.length_b   1.000
_cell.length_c   1.000
_cell.angle_alpha   90.00
_cell.angle_beta   90.00
_cell.angle_gamma   90.00
#
_symmetry.space_group_name_H-M   'P 1'
#
loop_
_entity.id
_entity.type
_entity.pdbx_description
1 polymer ?
#
loop_
_entity_poly.entity_id
_entity_poly.type
_entity_poly.pdbx_seq_one_letter_code
_entity_poly.pdbx_strand_id
1 'polypeptide(L)'
;SIMKRNFLKLVTTEMKCLRRMLGVTRRDRLRNEDIRKKVGTTSVLNFIKKQQIKWFGHRSRLPIDSCPEEKCDCYKAKYAA
;
A
#
# COMPACT_ATOMS: atom_id res chain seq x y z
N SER A 1 -14.64 -4.09 7.33
CA SER A 1 -13.37 -4.80 7.03
C SER A 1 -12.21 -4.06 7.66
N ILE A 2 -11.39 -4.77 8.42
CA ILE A 2 -10.16 -4.27 9.08
C ILE A 2 -9.23 -3.57 8.09
N MET A 3 -9.17 -4.03 6.83
CA MET A 3 -8.37 -3.41 5.77
C MET A 3 -8.75 -1.96 5.45
N LYS A 4 -10.06 -1.64 5.34
CA LYS A 4 -10.50 -0.28 4.96
C LYS A 4 -10.08 0.79 5.98
N ARG A 5 -10.18 0.48 7.29
CA ARG A 5 -9.74 1.40 8.35
C ARG A 5 -8.23 1.64 8.32
N ASN A 6 -7.44 0.60 8.07
CA ASN A 6 -5.98 0.73 8.03
C ASN A 6 -5.51 1.57 6.84
N PHE A 7 -6.15 1.42 5.67
CA PHE A 7 -5.85 2.27 4.51
C PHE A 7 -6.13 3.75 4.76
N LEU A 8 -7.25 4.07 5.41
CA LEU A 8 -7.55 5.46 5.78
C LEU A 8 -6.50 6.04 6.73
N LYS A 9 -6.11 5.27 7.77
CA LYS A 9 -5.05 5.68 8.71
C LYS A 9 -3.73 5.96 8.00
N LEU A 10 -3.35 5.13 7.03
CA LEU A 10 -2.13 5.33 6.23
C LEU A 10 -2.19 6.62 5.41
N VAL A 11 -3.29 6.87 4.71
CA VAL A 11 -3.46 8.12 3.93
C VAL A 11 -3.46 9.34 4.83
N THR A 12 -4.11 9.28 6.01
CA THR A 12 -4.09 10.41 6.95
C THR A 12 -2.69 10.67 7.50
N THR A 13 -1.91 9.60 7.75
CA THR A 13 -0.54 9.71 8.25
C THR A 13 0.39 10.28 7.19
N GLU A 14 0.31 9.75 5.95
CA GLU A 14 1.00 10.28 4.78
C GLU A 14 0.75 11.80 4.64
N MET A 15 -0.51 12.21 4.62
CA MET A 15 -0.87 13.63 4.50
C MET A 15 -0.37 14.48 5.66
N LYS A 16 -0.34 13.96 6.89
CA LYS A 16 0.19 14.67 8.06
C LYS A 16 1.70 14.89 7.93
N CYS A 17 2.43 13.87 7.49
CA CYS A 17 3.87 13.96 7.24
C CYS A 17 4.19 14.95 6.12
N LEU A 18 3.55 14.82 4.95
CA LEU A 18 3.82 15.70 3.81
C LEU A 18 3.48 17.16 4.11
N ARG A 19 2.38 17.42 4.81
CA ARG A 19 2.02 18.78 5.22
C ARG A 19 3.05 19.38 6.17
N ARG A 20 3.52 18.58 7.14
CA ARG A 20 4.55 19.02 8.09
C ARG A 20 5.90 19.29 7.42
N MET A 21 6.29 18.45 6.45
CA MET A 21 7.52 18.65 5.68
C MET A 21 7.49 19.94 4.85
N LEU A 22 6.35 20.24 4.22
CA LEU A 22 6.18 21.45 3.42
C LEU A 22 5.84 22.71 4.24
N GLY A 23 5.66 22.60 5.56
CA GLY A 23 5.22 23.70 6.41
C GLY A 23 3.79 24.21 6.11
N VAL A 24 2.97 23.42 5.42
CA VAL A 24 1.61 23.82 5.02
C VAL A 24 0.58 23.38 6.05
N THR A 25 -0.38 24.25 6.30
CA THR A 25 -1.47 24.07 7.26
C THR A 25 -2.78 23.75 6.54
N ARG A 26 -3.86 23.55 7.31
CA ARG A 26 -5.21 23.41 6.73
C ARG A 26 -5.76 24.73 6.16
N ARG A 27 -5.22 25.88 6.58
CA ARG A 27 -5.66 27.21 6.13
C ARG A 27 -5.26 27.51 4.69
N ASP A 28 -4.19 26.87 4.22
CA ASP A 28 -3.69 27.02 2.84
C ASP A 28 -4.59 26.36 1.79
N ARG A 29 -5.58 25.56 2.22
CA ARG A 29 -6.59 24.91 1.36
C ARG A 29 -6.02 24.14 0.16
N LEU A 30 -4.76 23.71 0.25
CA LEU A 30 -4.10 22.93 -0.79
C LEU A 30 -4.72 21.52 -0.89
N ARG A 31 -5.00 21.10 -2.12
CA ARG A 31 -5.49 19.75 -2.39
C ARG A 31 -4.38 18.74 -2.09
N ASN A 32 -4.79 17.52 -1.71
CA ASN A 32 -3.84 16.46 -1.38
C ASN A 32 -3.00 16.06 -2.60
N GLU A 33 -3.56 16.16 -3.80
CA GLU A 33 -2.89 15.90 -5.07
C GLU A 33 -1.77 16.92 -5.31
N ASP A 34 -2.02 18.20 -5.04
CA ASP A 34 -1.03 19.28 -5.23
C ASP A 34 0.11 19.16 -4.22
N ILE A 35 -0.19 18.80 -2.97
CA ILE A 35 0.82 18.51 -1.94
C ILE A 35 1.73 17.37 -2.39
N ARG A 36 1.16 16.28 -2.92
CA ARG A 36 1.94 15.14 -3.42
C ARG A 36 2.79 15.52 -4.63
N LYS A 37 2.25 16.30 -5.57
CA LYS A 37 3.00 16.82 -6.72
C LYS A 37 4.16 17.70 -6.31
N LYS A 38 3.97 18.61 -5.34
CA LYS A 38 5.03 19.47 -4.82
C LYS A 38 6.19 18.69 -4.18
N VAL A 39 5.88 17.60 -3.46
CA VAL A 39 6.92 16.72 -2.88
C VAL A 39 7.51 15.76 -3.92
N GLY A 40 6.87 15.59 -5.08
CA GLY A 40 7.27 14.60 -6.09
C GLY A 40 7.00 13.16 -5.67
N THR A 41 6.00 12.94 -4.80
CA THR A 41 5.67 11.60 -4.27
C THR A 41 4.36 11.05 -4.84
N THR A 42 4.28 9.72 -4.93
CA THR A 42 3.02 9.02 -5.25
C THR A 42 2.27 8.64 -3.98
N SER A 43 0.96 8.43 -4.08
CA SER A 43 0.13 7.96 -2.96
C SER A 43 0.70 6.70 -2.29
N VAL A 44 0.76 6.70 -0.95
CA VAL A 44 1.19 5.52 -0.15
C VAL A 44 0.40 4.26 -0.51
N LEU A 45 -0.87 4.39 -0.90
CA LEU A 45 -1.68 3.26 -1.33
C LEU A 45 -1.19 2.67 -2.65
N ASN A 46 -0.74 3.51 -3.59
CA ASN A 46 -0.20 3.05 -4.86
C ASN A 46 1.14 2.33 -4.63
N PHE A 47 1.96 2.85 -3.72
CA PHE A 47 3.19 2.17 -3.30
C PHE A 47 2.88 0.78 -2.74
N ILE A 48 1.97 0.67 -1.77
CA ILE A 48 1.59 -0.61 -1.16
C ILE A 48 1.07 -1.58 -2.21
N LYS A 49 0.15 -1.15 -3.09
CA LYS A 49 -0.36 -1.99 -4.18
C LYS A 49 0.77 -2.51 -5.08
N LYS A 50 1.72 -1.65 -5.45
CA LYS A 50 2.88 -2.05 -6.27
C LYS A 50 3.74 -3.09 -5.54
N GLN A 51 3.96 -2.95 -4.24
CA GLN A 51 4.71 -3.92 -3.45
C GLN A 51 3.96 -5.24 -3.28
N GLN A 52 2.64 -5.20 -3.10
CA GLN A 52 1.81 -6.40 -3.06
C GLN A 52 1.89 -7.19 -4.37
N ILE A 53 1.85 -6.52 -5.53
CA ILE A 53 2.02 -7.16 -6.83
C ILE A 53 3.42 -7.78 -6.96
N LYS A 54 4.47 -7.06 -6.54
CA LYS A 54 5.84 -7.60 -6.53
C LYS A 54 5.97 -8.83 -5.65
N TRP A 55 5.40 -8.78 -4.44
CA TRP A 55 5.39 -9.90 -3.49
C TRP A 55 4.62 -11.09 -4.06
N PHE A 56 3.46 -10.86 -4.66
CA PHE A 56 2.68 -11.92 -5.30
C PHE A 56 3.46 -12.55 -6.45
N GLY A 57 4.08 -11.74 -7.32
CA GLY A 57 4.93 -12.25 -8.39
C GLY A 57 6.14 -13.04 -7.88
N HIS A 58 6.78 -12.58 -6.81
CA HIS A 58 7.84 -13.34 -6.13
C HIS A 58 7.31 -14.67 -5.60
N ARG A 59 6.16 -14.66 -4.93
CA ARG A 59 5.54 -15.85 -4.38
C ARG A 59 5.15 -16.87 -5.46
N SER A 60 4.59 -16.41 -6.57
CA SER A 60 4.21 -17.28 -7.70
C SER A 60 5.40 -17.90 -8.42
N ARG A 61 6.61 -17.38 -8.24
CA ARG A 61 7.86 -17.93 -8.79
C ARG A 61 8.57 -18.90 -7.84
N LEU A 62 8.14 -19.01 -6.59
CA LEU A 62 8.72 -19.98 -5.66
C LEU A 62 8.19 -21.40 -5.97
N PRO A 63 9.04 -22.43 -5.85
CA PRO A 63 8.60 -23.82 -5.90
C PRO A 63 7.52 -24.06 -4.84
N ILE A 64 6.55 -24.90 -5.17
CA ILE A 64 5.43 -25.24 -4.29
C ILE A 64 5.95 -25.84 -2.97
N ASP A 65 7.02 -26.63 -3.04
CA ASP A 65 7.64 -27.29 -1.89
C ASP A 65 8.41 -26.32 -0.96
N SER A 66 8.68 -25.09 -1.43
CA SER A 66 9.28 -24.02 -0.62
C SER A 66 8.22 -23.19 0.14
N CYS A 67 6.95 -23.55 0.02
CA CYS A 67 5.83 -22.89 0.66
C CYS A 67 5.45 -23.62 1.95
N PRO A 68 5.45 -22.96 3.13
CA PRO A 68 4.79 -23.52 4.31
C PRO A 68 3.29 -23.69 4.00
N GLU A 69 2.84 -24.94 3.91
CA GLU A 69 1.48 -25.32 3.47
C GLU A 69 0.38 -24.65 4.32
N GLU A 70 0.64 -24.41 5.60
CA GLU A 70 -0.38 -23.94 6.54
C GLU A 70 -0.84 -22.48 6.34
N LYS A 71 -0.12 -21.64 5.59
CA LYS A 71 -0.38 -20.18 5.57
C LYS A 71 -0.60 -19.52 4.21
N CYS A 72 -0.45 -20.20 3.08
CA CYS A 72 -0.67 -19.55 1.78
C CYS A 72 -2.06 -19.81 1.21
N ASP A 73 -2.92 -18.79 1.24
CA ASP A 73 -4.20 -18.77 0.51
C ASP A 73 -4.01 -19.02 -1.01
N CYS A 74 -2.80 -18.79 -1.52
CA CYS A 74 -2.41 -19.07 -2.90
C CYS A 74 -2.39 -20.56 -3.27
N TYR A 75 -2.10 -21.46 -2.31
CA TYR A 75 -2.06 -22.91 -2.53
C TYR A 75 -3.47 -23.45 -2.74
N LYS A 76 -4.40 -23.04 -1.88
CA LYS A 76 -5.81 -23.45 -1.95
C LYS A 76 -6.47 -23.08 -3.28
N ALA A 77 -6.11 -21.94 -3.87
CA ALA A 77 -6.67 -21.50 -5.16
C ALA A 77 -6.17 -22.31 -6.37
N LYS A 78 -5.01 -22.98 -6.29
CA LYS A 78 -4.47 -23.81 -7.38
C LYS A 78 -5.01 -25.26 -7.36
N TYR A 79 -5.47 -25.74 -6.20
CA TYR A 79 -5.94 -27.11 -6.00
C TYR A 79 -7.44 -27.22 -5.64
N ALA A 80 -8.20 -26.12 -5.69
CA ALA A 80 -9.66 -26.12 -5.52
C ALA A 80 -10.41 -26.45 -6.83
N ALA A 81 -9.96 -27.49 -7.53
CA ALA A 81 -10.68 -28.09 -8.65
C ALA A 81 -11.45 -29.32 -8.16
#